data_AF-A0AAN8YQ01-F1
#
_entry.id   AF-A0AAN8YQ01-F1
#
_cell.length_a   1.000
_cell.length_b   1.000
_cell.length_c   1.000
_cell.angle_alpha   90.00
_cell.angle_beta   90.00
_cell.angle_gamma   90.00
#
_symmetry.space_group_name_H-M   'P 1'
#
loop_
_entity.id
_entity.type
_entity.pdbx_description
1 polymer ?
#
loop_
_entity_poly.entity_id
_entity_poly.type
_entity_poly.pdbx_seq_one_letter_code
_entity_poly.pdbx_strand_id
1 'polypeptide(L)'
;MVPCALASGGKDGVILLWDLAEGKKLYLKLYSLDAGSIIHTLCFSPNRYWLCTATESSIKIWDLESKSIVVDLRVDLKQESEMAANESGNAPKNCTSLSWSADGSTFFSGYTDGLIRVLGVTRNCI
;
A
#
# COMPACT_ATOMS: atom_id res chain seq x y z
N MET A 1 -17.26 -4.12 -12.76
CA MET A 1 -17.84 -2.96 -12.06
C MET A 1 -17.09 -2.87 -10.75
N VAL A 2 -16.23 -1.87 -10.57
CA VAL A 2 -15.56 -1.69 -9.28
C VAL A 2 -16.67 -1.24 -8.34
N PRO A 3 -17.04 -1.99 -7.28
CA PRO A 3 -17.94 -1.45 -6.27
C PRO A 3 -17.33 -0.13 -5.78
N CYS A 4 -18.15 0.87 -5.46
CA CYS A 4 -17.69 2.15 -4.94
C CYS A 4 -17.09 1.91 -3.54
N ALA A 5 -15.86 1.39 -3.51
CA ALA A 5 -15.24 0.91 -2.31
C ALA A 5 -14.39 2.03 -1.70
N LEU A 6 -14.60 2.30 -0.41
CA LEU A 6 -13.67 3.07 0.39
C LEU A 6 -12.81 2.12 1.21
N ALA A 7 -11.52 2.44 1.32
CA ALA A 7 -10.61 1.80 2.25
C ALA A 7 -10.16 2.80 3.31
N SER A 8 -10.10 2.35 4.56
CA SER A 8 -9.46 3.06 5.64
C SER A 8 -8.54 2.13 6.41
N GLY A 9 -7.52 2.68 7.07
CA GLY A 9 -6.59 1.92 7.88
C GLY A 9 -5.75 2.86 8.73
N GLY A 10 -5.26 2.39 9.86
CA GLY A 10 -4.56 3.24 10.82
C GLY A 10 -3.54 2.49 11.68
N LYS A 11 -3.38 2.98 12.91
CA LYS A 11 -2.36 2.48 13.84
C LYS A 11 -2.65 1.10 14.43
N ASP A 12 -3.89 0.65 14.34
CA ASP A 12 -4.30 -0.70 14.70
C ASP A 12 -3.83 -1.76 13.69
N GLY A 13 -3.33 -1.33 12.53
CA GLY A 13 -2.86 -2.22 11.47
C GLY A 13 -3.98 -2.95 10.75
N VAL A 14 -5.23 -2.54 10.95
CA VAL A 14 -6.39 -3.14 10.31
C VAL A 14 -6.86 -2.25 9.17
N ILE A 15 -7.08 -2.86 8.01
CA ILE A 15 -7.71 -2.22 6.85
C ILE A 15 -9.21 -2.52 6.93
N LEU A 16 -10.04 -1.50 6.80
CA LEU A 16 -11.49 -1.62 6.70
C LEU A 16 -11.92 -1.26 5.30
N LEU A 17 -12.67 -2.16 4.65
CA LEU A 17 -13.30 -1.91 3.36
C LEU A 17 -14.79 -1.68 3.52
N TRP A 18 -15.28 -0.68 2.80
CA TRP A 18 -16.66 -0.21 2.87
C TRP A 18 -17.24 -0.15 1.46
N ASP A 19 -18.47 -0.63 1.31
CA ASP A 19 -19.26 -0.41 0.10
C ASP A 19 -20.08 0.86 0.25
N LEU A 20 -20.03 1.73 -0.77
CA LEU A 20 -20.88 2.90 -0.90
C LEU A 20 -22.12 2.51 -1.71
N ALA A 21 -23.19 2.19 -0.99
CA ALA A 21 -24.49 2.00 -1.62
C ALA A 21 -25.01 3.33 -2.18
N GLU A 22 -25.28 3.38 -3.48
CA GLU A 22 -25.85 4.55 -4.14
C GLU A 22 -27.19 4.95 -3.48
N GLY A 23 -27.36 6.25 -3.18
CA GLY A 23 -28.63 6.79 -2.69
C GLY A 23 -28.97 6.56 -1.21
N LYS A 24 -28.15 5.82 -0.45
CA LYS A 24 -28.28 5.71 1.01
C LYS A 24 -26.99 6.18 1.68
N LYS A 25 -27.08 7.08 2.66
CA LYS A 25 -25.96 7.52 3.52
C LYS A 25 -25.43 6.41 4.45
N LEU A 26 -25.57 5.14 4.06
CA LEU A 26 -25.22 3.98 4.84
C LEU A 26 -23.98 3.35 4.21
N TYR A 27 -22.89 3.34 4.97
CA TYR A 27 -21.67 2.64 4.63
C TYR A 27 -21.81 1.20 5.14
N LEU A 28 -21.73 0.21 4.24
CA LEU A 28 -21.73 -1.20 4.62
C LEU A 28 -20.29 -1.67 4.75
N LYS A 29 -19.88 -2.08 5.95
CA LYS A 29 -18.58 -2.74 6.15
C LYS A 29 -18.58 -4.05 5.38
N LEU A 30 -17.72 -4.17 4.38
CA LEU A 30 -17.57 -5.38 3.57
C LEU A 30 -16.79 -6.43 4.36
N TYR A 31 -15.54 -6.12 4.67
CA TYR A 31 -14.66 -6.96 5.47
C TYR A 31 -13.44 -6.16 5.95
N SER A 32 -12.62 -6.79 6.79
CA SER A 32 -11.35 -6.24 7.26
C SER A 32 -10.19 -7.14 6.85
N LEU A 33 -9.04 -6.51 6.59
CA LEU A 33 -7.77 -7.19 6.32
C LEU A 33 -6.77 -6.80 7.40
N ASP A 34 -5.97 -7.75 7.85
CA ASP A 34 -4.92 -7.50 8.86
C ASP A 34 -3.58 -7.26 8.16
N ALA A 35 -3.09 -6.02 8.23
CA ALA A 35 -1.79 -5.65 7.68
C ALA A 35 -0.63 -5.97 8.64
N GLY A 36 -0.92 -6.28 9.91
CA GLY A 36 0.03 -6.70 10.93
C GLY A 36 0.97 -5.60 11.45
N SER A 37 0.77 -4.35 11.04
CA SER A 37 1.59 -3.19 11.45
C SER A 37 0.88 -1.88 11.12
N ILE A 38 1.33 -0.78 11.72
CA ILE A 38 0.76 0.57 11.52
C ILE A 38 0.71 0.89 10.04
N ILE A 39 -0.47 1.26 9.55
CA ILE A 39 -0.71 1.66 8.16
C ILE A 39 -0.48 3.16 8.05
N HIS A 40 0.40 3.56 7.13
CA HIS A 40 0.67 4.97 6.84
C HIS A 40 -0.16 5.49 5.67
N THR A 41 -0.38 4.66 4.66
CA THR A 41 -1.13 5.08 3.46
C THR A 41 -1.67 3.88 2.68
N LEU A 42 -2.72 4.14 1.91
CA LEU A 42 -3.52 3.17 1.15
C LEU A 42 -3.76 3.71 -0.26
N CYS A 43 -3.74 2.85 -1.28
CA CYS A 43 -4.05 3.24 -2.65
C CYS A 43 -4.65 2.07 -3.43
N PHE A 44 -5.78 2.29 -4.12
CA PHE A 44 -6.35 1.30 -5.02
C PHE A 44 -5.57 1.24 -6.33
N SER A 45 -5.43 0.04 -6.87
CA SER A 45 -4.94 -0.13 -8.25
C SER A 45 -6.02 0.33 -9.24
N PRO A 46 -5.64 1.05 -10.31
CA PRO A 46 -6.60 1.51 -11.33
C PRO A 46 -7.05 0.41 -12.29
N ASN A 47 -6.28 -0.68 -12.44
CA ASN A 47 -6.50 -1.68 -13.48
C ASN A 47 -6.84 -3.08 -12.94
N ARG A 48 -6.60 -3.35 -11.66
CA ARG A 48 -6.84 -4.63 -10.99
C ARG A 48 -7.61 -4.40 -9.72
N TYR A 49 -8.30 -5.44 -9.24
CA TYR A 49 -9.03 -5.39 -7.98
C TYR A 49 -8.07 -5.54 -6.79
N TRP A 50 -7.09 -4.65 -6.73
CA TRP A 50 -5.98 -4.68 -5.78
C TRP A 50 -5.95 -3.44 -4.90
N LEU A 51 -5.50 -3.62 -3.66
CA LEU A 51 -5.25 -2.55 -2.70
C LEU A 51 -3.78 -2.57 -2.28
N CYS A 52 -3.10 -1.45 -2.41
CA CYS A 52 -1.75 -1.26 -1.89
C CYS A 52 -1.81 -0.62 -0.52
N THR A 53 -1.03 -1.16 0.42
CA THR A 53 -0.96 -0.69 1.79
C THR A 53 0.50 -0.55 2.20
N ALA A 54 0.92 0.67 2.52
CA ALA A 54 2.23 0.91 3.12
C ALA A 54 2.10 0.84 4.64
N THR A 55 2.84 -0.08 5.25
CA THR A 55 2.97 -0.19 6.70
C THR A 55 4.35 0.29 7.15
N GLU A 56 4.60 0.33 8.46
CA GLU A 56 5.94 0.59 9.01
C GLU A 56 6.97 -0.46 8.56
N SER A 57 6.53 -1.70 8.30
CA SER A 57 7.44 -2.81 8.01
C SER A 57 7.62 -3.11 6.52
N SER A 58 6.59 -2.85 5.70
CA SER A 58 6.54 -3.32 4.32
C SER A 58 5.46 -2.60 3.51
N ILE A 59 5.52 -2.73 2.18
CA ILE A 59 4.38 -2.43 1.31
C ILE A 59 3.72 -3.74 0.92
N LYS A 60 2.45 -3.91 1.28
CA LYS A 60 1.66 -5.09 0.92
C LYS A 60 0.69 -4.75 -0.20
N ILE A 61 0.58 -5.63 -1.18
CA ILE A 61 -0.40 -5.57 -2.26
C ILE A 61 -1.39 -6.71 -2.05
N TRP A 62 -2.65 -6.35 -1.86
CA TRP A 62 -3.75 -7.26 -1.60
C TRP A 62 -4.58 -7.47 -2.86
N ASP A 63 -4.95 -8.70 -3.12
CA ASP A 63 -6.03 -9.02 -4.04
C ASP A 63 -7.34 -9.08 -3.26
N LEU A 64 -8.27 -8.18 -3.61
CA LEU A 64 -9.52 -7.96 -2.90
C LEU A 64 -10.60 -8.99 -3.25
N GLU A 65 -10.42 -9.75 -4.32
CA GLU A 65 -11.31 -10.86 -4.70
C GLU A 65 -10.99 -12.07 -3.81
N SER A 66 -9.72 -12.45 -3.79
CA SER A 66 -9.22 -13.59 -3.01
C SER A 66 -8.97 -13.28 -1.53
N LYS A 67 -8.95 -11.98 -1.15
CA LYS A 67 -8.64 -11.47 0.19
C LYS A 67 -7.26 -11.92 0.68
N SER A 68 -6.30 -11.98 -0.23
CA SER A 68 -4.96 -12.51 0.04
C SER A 68 -3.88 -11.50 -0.35
N ILE A 69 -2.70 -11.63 0.26
CA ILE A 69 -1.53 -10.83 -0.09
C ILE A 69 -0.92 -11.44 -1.35
N VAL A 70 -0.84 -10.66 -2.42
CA VAL A 70 -0.16 -11.04 -3.67
C VAL A 70 1.32 -10.72 -3.58
N VAL A 71 1.66 -9.59 -2.95
CA VAL A 71 3.04 -9.11 -2.82
C VAL A 71 3.28 -8.53 -1.44
N ASP A 72 4.41 -8.89 -0.83
CA ASP A 72 4.96 -8.27 0.39
C ASP A 72 6.34 -7.69 0.05
N LEU A 73 6.37 -6.40 -0.27
CA LEU A 73 7.58 -5.68 -0.64
C LEU A 73 8.28 -5.18 0.62
N ARG A 74 9.38 -5.85 0.97
CA ARG A 74 10.32 -5.39 2.00
C ARG A 74 11.49 -4.73 1.31
N VAL A 75 11.65 -3.44 1.53
CA VAL A 75 12.87 -2.76 1.08
C VAL A 75 13.96 -3.14 2.06
N ASP A 76 14.95 -3.92 1.60
CA ASP A 76 16.13 -4.23 2.40
C ASP A 76 17.05 -3.01 2.45
N LEU A 77 16.82 -2.16 3.45
CA LEU A 77 17.53 -0.90 3.67
C LEU A 77 19.01 -1.08 4.06
N LYS A 78 19.49 -2.34 4.17
CA LYS A 78 20.87 -2.68 4.57
C LYS A 78 21.92 -2.27 3.55
N GLN A 79 21.57 -2.12 2.27
CA GLN A 79 22.53 -1.71 1.23
C GLN A 79 22.64 -0.18 1.05
N GLU A 80 21.73 0.61 1.63
CA GLU A 80 21.74 2.07 1.48
C GLU A 80 22.42 2.79 2.66
N SER A 81 22.68 2.10 3.78
CA SER A 81 23.36 2.66 4.94
C SER A 81 24.83 2.98 4.72
N GLU A 82 25.44 2.47 3.64
CA GLU A 82 26.84 2.76 3.31
C GLU A 82 27.03 4.11 2.59
N MET A 83 25.98 4.65 1.93
CA MET A 83 26.03 5.98 1.29
C MET A 83 25.51 7.13 2.18
N ALA A 84 24.77 6.82 3.24
CA ALA A 84 24.12 7.82 4.11
C ALA A 84 24.84 8.06 5.45
N ALA A 85 26.13 7.74 5.56
CA ALA A 85 26.91 7.85 6.80
C ALA A 85 27.08 9.29 7.36
N ASN A 86 26.39 10.29 6.79
CA ASN A 86 26.44 11.68 7.23
C ASN A 86 25.08 12.30 7.60
N GLU A 87 23.97 11.55 7.58
CA GLU A 87 22.69 12.07 8.05
C GLU A 87 22.31 11.49 9.41
N SER A 88 22.15 12.41 10.36
CA SER A 88 21.82 12.17 11.75
C SER A 88 20.45 11.51 11.91
N GLY A 89 20.44 10.20 12.16
CA GLY A 89 19.29 9.53 12.76
C GLY A 89 19.08 8.11 12.23
N ASN A 90 19.24 7.13 13.12
CA ASN A 90 18.82 5.74 12.92
C ASN A 90 17.26 5.62 12.96
N ALA A 91 16.57 6.52 12.28
CA ALA A 91 15.11 6.54 12.22
C ALA A 91 14.62 5.51 11.18
N PRO A 92 13.50 4.82 11.45
CA PRO A 92 12.94 3.88 10.49
C PRO A 92 12.57 4.61 9.19
N LYS A 93 12.97 4.03 8.05
CA LYS A 93 12.65 4.58 6.73
C LYS A 93 11.26 4.08 6.32
N ASN A 94 10.26 4.92 6.50
CA ASN A 94 8.87 4.57 6.30
C ASN A 94 8.37 5.06 4.95
N CYS A 95 7.51 4.28 4.31
CA CYS A 95 6.80 4.71 3.12
C CYS A 95 5.63 5.61 3.52
N THR A 96 5.59 6.83 3.02
CA THR A 96 4.62 7.87 3.40
C THR A 96 3.59 8.15 2.32
N SER A 97 3.90 7.82 1.05
CA SER A 97 3.03 8.10 -0.09
C SER A 97 3.08 6.98 -1.10
N LEU A 98 1.92 6.65 -1.66
CA LEU A 98 1.76 5.63 -2.70
C LEU A 98 0.98 6.22 -3.87
N SER A 99 1.39 5.89 -5.08
CA SER A 99 0.66 6.28 -6.29
C SER A 99 0.85 5.26 -7.41
N TRP A 100 -0.21 5.02 -8.16
CA TRP A 100 -0.17 4.22 -9.38
C TRP A 100 -0.13 5.13 -10.60
N SER A 101 0.59 4.71 -11.64
CA SER A 101 0.39 5.26 -12.98
C SER A 101 -1.05 4.97 -13.45
N ALA A 102 -1.62 5.84 -14.29
CA ALA A 102 -3.01 5.73 -14.72
C ALA A 102 -3.31 4.42 -15.48
N ASP A 103 -2.33 3.87 -16.18
CA ASP A 103 -2.39 2.57 -16.86
C ASP A 103 -2.20 1.37 -15.89
N GLY A 104 -1.83 1.64 -14.63
CA GLY A 104 -1.51 0.68 -13.58
C GLY A 104 -0.31 -0.22 -13.90
N SER A 105 0.58 0.21 -14.80
CA SER A 105 1.80 -0.51 -15.13
C SER A 105 2.95 -0.21 -14.18
N THR A 106 2.90 0.94 -13.50
CA THR A 106 3.97 1.45 -12.64
C THR A 106 3.42 1.89 -11.30
N PHE A 107 4.15 1.55 -10.24
CA PHE A 107 3.83 1.90 -8.86
C PHE A 107 4.96 2.73 -8.26
N PHE A 108 4.60 3.82 -7.60
CA PHE A 108 5.51 4.77 -6.98
C PHE A 108 5.32 4.75 -5.47
N SER A 109 6.43 4.67 -4.73
CA SER A 109 6.45 4.75 -3.27
C SER A 109 7.47 5.79 -2.80
N GLY A 110 6.99 6.81 -2.08
CA GLY A 110 7.83 7.85 -1.49
C GLY A 110 8.17 7.53 -0.04
N TYR A 111 9.43 7.68 0.34
CA TYR A 111 9.95 7.33 1.66
C TYR A 111 10.49 8.54 2.44
N THR A 112 10.61 8.39 3.76
CA THR A 112 11.20 9.43 4.63
C THR A 112 12.69 9.67 4.39
N ASP A 113 13.37 8.80 3.65
CA ASP A 113 14.77 8.96 3.22
C ASP A 113 14.92 9.92 2.02
N GLY A 114 13.82 10.55 1.58
CA GLY A 114 13.80 11.45 0.43
C GLY A 114 13.82 10.74 -0.92
N LEU A 115 13.86 9.41 -0.96
CA LEU A 115 13.85 8.63 -2.19
C LEU A 115 12.42 8.26 -2.60
N ILE A 116 12.20 8.27 -3.92
CA ILE A 116 11.02 7.69 -4.55
C ILE A 116 11.46 6.41 -5.23
N ARG A 117 10.84 5.30 -4.83
CA ARG A 117 11.07 3.99 -5.44
C ARG A 117 9.98 3.74 -6.48
N VAL A 118 10.39 3.14 -7.59
CA VAL A 118 9.53 2.88 -8.75
C VAL A 118 9.55 1.39 -9.04
N LEU A 119 8.36 0.79 -9.11
CA LEU A 119 8.18 -0.63 -9.40
C LEU A 119 7.34 -0.81 -10.66
N GLY A 120 7.87 -1.54 -11.62
CA GLY A 120 7.12 -1.99 -12.79
C GLY A 120 6.28 -3.23 -12.45
N VAL A 121 4.98 -3.17 -12.73
CA VAL A 121 4.02 -4.25 -12.52
C VAL A 121 3.65 -4.84 -13.88
N THR A 122 4.52 -5.71 -14.39
CA THR A 122 4.31 -6.43 -15.67
C THR A 122 3.51 -7.71 -15.47
N ARG A 123 2.76 -8.13 -16.50
CA ARG A 123 1.87 -9.31 -16.48
C ARG A 123 2.56 -10.67 -16.22
N ASN A 124 3.89 -10.76 -16.22
CA ASN A 124 4.65 -12.01 -16.23
C ASN A 124 5.61 -12.19 -15.04
N CYS A 125 5.12 -12.02 -13.80
CA CYS A 125 5.74 -12.66 -12.64
C CYS A 125 4.66 -12.95 -11.59
N ILE A 126 4.05 -14.12 -11.73
CA ILE A 126 3.59 -14.97 -10.63
C ILE A 126 3.97 -16.40 -11.00
#